data_AF-A0A0U5G8T0-F1
#
_entry.id   AF-A0A0U5G8T0-F1
#
_cell.length_a   1.000
_cell.length_b   1.000
_cell.length_c   1.000
_cell.angle_alpha   90.00
_cell.angle_beta   90.00
_cell.angle_gamma   90.00
#
_symmetry.space_group_name_H-M   'P 1'
#
loop_
_entity.id
_entity.type
_entity.pdbx_description
1 polymer ?
#
loop_
_entity_poly.entity_id
_entity_poly.type
_entity_poly.pdbx_seq_one_letter_code
_entity_poly.pdbx_strand_id
1 'polypeptide(L)'
;MDSETILVGHALQNDLEALGIVHGRVVDTQILTKELVGGFAGVLPNRTWGLKGLARDILGKDIQRAKGHDCVEDTLATRDLVLACIRDEGVGEWAEGEASCAGNFPPTSWGDEQDEMWDLDSNDVNSWL
;
A
#
# COMPACT_ATOMS: atom_id res chain seq x y z
N MET A 1 24.90 -0.84 -5.97
CA MET A 1 23.97 -1.54 -5.07
C MET A 1 24.34 -3.00 -5.08
N ASP A 2 24.39 -3.62 -3.91
CA ASP A 2 24.46 -5.07 -3.80
C ASP A 2 23.05 -5.68 -3.81
N SER A 3 22.97 -7.00 -3.89
CA SER A 3 21.69 -7.74 -3.85
C SER A 3 21.00 -7.69 -2.49
N GLU A 4 21.70 -7.27 -1.44
CA GLU A 4 21.20 -7.27 -0.07
C GLU A 4 20.54 -5.95 0.33
N THR A 5 20.91 -4.87 -0.35
CA THR A 5 20.37 -3.52 -0.19
C THR A 5 18.85 -3.54 -0.44
N ILE A 6 18.06 -2.95 0.46
CA ILE A 6 16.62 -2.77 0.25
C ILE A 6 16.37 -1.35 -0.22
N LEU A 7 15.69 -1.18 -1.35
CA LEU A 7 15.29 0.14 -1.84
C LEU A 7 13.91 0.49 -1.31
N VAL A 8 13.79 1.70 -0.78
CA VAL A 8 12.53 2.23 -0.25
C VAL A 8 12.18 3.47 -1.06
N GLY A 9 10.95 3.53 -1.56
CA GLY A 9 10.52 4.61 -2.45
C GLY A 9 9.00 4.63 -2.66
N HIS A 10 8.56 5.52 -3.54
CA HIS A 10 7.16 5.67 -3.92
C HIS A 10 7.05 5.62 -5.45
N ALA A 11 6.32 4.63 -5.98
CA ALA A 11 6.22 4.39 -7.43
C ALA A 11 7.60 4.16 -8.09
N LEU A 12 8.46 3.38 -7.41
CA LEU A 12 9.86 3.12 -7.78
C LEU A 12 10.02 2.49 -9.15
N GLN A 13 8.99 1.83 -9.68
CA GLN A 13 9.01 1.33 -11.05
C GLN A 13 9.40 2.43 -12.04
N ASN A 14 8.92 3.65 -11.87
CA ASN A 14 9.24 4.78 -12.74
C ASN A 14 10.72 5.14 -12.67
N ASP A 15 11.28 5.20 -11.46
CA ASP A 15 12.69 5.56 -11.24
C ASP A 15 13.61 4.45 -11.75
N LEU A 16 13.32 3.19 -11.43
CA LEU A 16 14.11 2.04 -11.83
C LEU A 16 14.11 1.84 -13.36
N GLU A 17 12.97 2.07 -14.00
CA GLU A 17 12.87 2.05 -15.46
C GLU A 17 13.68 3.17 -16.11
N ALA A 18 13.57 4.40 -15.60
CA ALA A 18 14.35 5.54 -16.10
C ALA A 18 15.86 5.35 -15.92
N LEU A 19 16.27 4.69 -14.83
CA LEU A 19 17.67 4.39 -14.53
C LEU A 19 18.19 3.13 -15.23
N GLY A 20 17.31 2.29 -15.79
CA GLY A 20 17.68 1.00 -16.37
C GLY A 20 18.21 -0.01 -15.34
N ILE A 21 17.72 0.08 -14.10
CA ILE A 21 18.16 -0.77 -12.98
C ILE A 21 17.11 -1.83 -12.69
N VAL A 22 17.54 -3.09 -12.58
CA VAL A 22 16.71 -4.18 -12.05
C VAL A 22 17.20 -4.53 -10.65
N HIS A 23 16.34 -4.35 -9.65
CA HIS A 23 16.66 -4.64 -8.26
C HIS A 23 15.52 -5.41 -7.60
N GLY A 24 15.83 -6.55 -6.99
CA GLY A 24 14.81 -7.49 -6.50
C GLY A 24 14.29 -7.21 -5.08
N ARG A 25 14.95 -6.33 -4.31
CA ARG A 25 14.57 -6.03 -2.92
C ARG A 25 14.08 -4.60 -2.80
N VAL A 26 12.76 -4.43 -2.95
CA VAL A 26 12.11 -3.14 -2.99
C VAL A 26 10.93 -3.10 -2.02
N VAL A 27 10.79 -1.98 -1.34
CA VAL A 27 9.61 -1.58 -0.56
C VAL A 27 9.04 -0.33 -1.22
N ASP A 28 7.91 -0.49 -1.89
CA ASP A 28 7.23 0.60 -2.60
C ASP A 28 5.96 1.02 -1.85
N THR A 29 5.93 2.25 -1.35
CA THR A 29 4.80 2.78 -0.59
C THR A 29 3.51 2.90 -1.41
N GLN A 30 3.57 3.05 -2.73
CA GLN A 30 2.38 3.08 -3.59
C GLN A 30 1.73 1.69 -3.66
N ILE A 31 2.56 0.64 -3.71
CA ILE A 31 2.10 -0.76 -3.72
C ILE A 31 1.60 -1.15 -2.32
N LEU A 32 2.38 -0.84 -1.27
CA LEU A 32 2.01 -1.14 0.12
C LEU A 32 0.66 -0.55 0.49
N THR A 33 0.44 0.74 0.19
CA THR A 33 -0.83 1.41 0.53
C THR A 33 -2.00 0.86 -0.28
N LYS A 34 -1.77 0.45 -1.53
CA LYS A 34 -2.78 -0.26 -2.31
C LYS A 34 -3.15 -1.61 -1.71
N GLU A 35 -2.18 -2.37 -1.22
CA GLU A 35 -2.42 -3.65 -0.55
C GLU A 35 -3.23 -3.46 0.74
N LEU A 36 -2.87 -2.47 1.55
CA LEU A 36 -3.52 -2.16 2.82
C LEU A 36 -5.02 -1.86 2.68
N VAL A 37 -5.43 -1.21 1.59
CA VAL A 37 -6.85 -0.90 1.31
C VAL A 37 -7.56 -2.06 0.57
N GLY A 38 -6.95 -3.24 0.47
CA GLY A 38 -7.54 -4.40 -0.20
C GLY A 38 -7.54 -4.28 -1.74
N GLY A 39 -6.66 -3.48 -2.31
CA GLY A 39 -6.55 -3.29 -3.76
C GLY A 39 -6.25 -4.58 -4.53
N PHE A 40 -5.56 -5.55 -3.92
CA PHE A 40 -5.32 -6.87 -4.50
C PHE A 40 -6.46 -7.87 -4.23
N ALA A 41 -7.30 -7.62 -3.22
CA ALA A 41 -8.54 -8.36 -2.95
C ALA A 41 -9.72 -7.86 -3.82
N GLY A 42 -9.48 -6.92 -4.74
CA GLY A 42 -10.48 -6.39 -5.66
C GLY A 42 -11.32 -5.23 -5.12
N VAL A 43 -11.02 -4.71 -3.92
CA VAL A 43 -11.76 -3.59 -3.31
C VAL A 43 -11.55 -2.31 -4.12
N LEU A 44 -10.30 -2.01 -4.49
CA LEU A 44 -9.92 -0.82 -5.27
C LEU A 44 -8.78 -1.14 -6.25
N PRO A 45 -9.01 -1.99 -7.27
CA PRO A 45 -7.94 -2.59 -8.08
C PRO A 45 -7.15 -1.59 -8.93
N ASN A 46 -7.76 -0.46 -9.28
CA ASN A 46 -7.13 0.57 -10.11
C ASN A 46 -6.83 1.86 -9.32
N ARG A 47 -7.07 1.87 -8.01
CA ARG A 47 -6.75 3.04 -7.18
C ARG A 47 -5.28 2.99 -6.77
N THR A 48 -4.66 4.15 -6.83
CA THR A 48 -3.36 4.41 -6.21
C THR A 48 -3.42 5.76 -5.51
N TRP A 49 -2.58 5.94 -4.50
CA TRP A 49 -2.48 7.17 -3.74
C TRP A 49 -1.12 7.80 -3.99
N GLY A 50 -1.10 9.12 -4.17
CA GLY A 50 0.15 9.86 -4.32
C GLY A 50 0.79 10.14 -2.97
N LEU A 51 2.12 10.23 -2.94
CA LEU A 51 2.93 10.48 -1.74
C LEU A 51 2.43 11.67 -0.90
N LYS A 52 2.06 12.78 -1.55
CA LYS A 52 1.56 13.98 -0.85
C LYS A 52 0.27 13.73 -0.07
N GLY A 53 -0.67 12.97 -0.65
CA GLY A 53 -1.91 12.60 0.02
C GLY A 53 -1.62 11.70 1.21
N LEU A 54 -0.84 10.64 0.99
CA LEU A 54 -0.44 9.70 2.04
C LEU A 54 0.31 10.37 3.19
N ALA A 55 1.26 11.25 2.90
CA ALA A 55 2.01 11.98 3.92
C ALA A 55 1.08 12.88 4.75
N ARG A 56 0.09 13.50 4.13
CA ARG A 56 -0.89 14.32 4.85
C ARG A 56 -1.81 13.47 5.71
N ASP A 57 -2.35 12.41 5.13
CA ASP A 57 -3.46 11.66 5.72
C ASP A 57 -2.97 10.68 6.80
N ILE A 58 -1.80 10.05 6.63
CA ILE A 58 -1.20 9.11 7.58
C ILE A 58 -0.22 9.82 8.54
N LEU A 59 0.68 10.66 8.01
CA LEU A 59 1.74 11.27 8.84
C LEU A 59 1.37 12.66 9.39
N GLY A 60 0.27 13.26 8.95
CA GLY A 60 -0.06 14.65 9.27
C GLY A 60 0.92 15.66 8.68
N LYS A 61 1.71 15.28 7.67
CA LYS A 61 2.76 16.10 7.05
C LYS A 61 2.31 16.62 5.70
N ASP A 62 2.36 17.93 5.52
CA ASP A 62 2.08 18.56 4.23
C ASP A 62 3.39 18.87 3.53
N ILE A 63 3.77 17.96 2.62
CA ILE A 63 5.00 18.01 1.83
C ILE A 63 4.78 18.72 0.49
N GLN A 64 5.88 19.06 -0.20
CA GLN A 64 5.82 19.70 -1.53
C GLN A 64 4.98 20.99 -1.51
N ARG A 65 5.21 21.83 -0.48
CA ARG A 65 4.52 23.13 -0.32
C ARG A 65 5.05 24.19 -1.27
N ALA A 66 6.34 24.12 -1.58
CA ALA A 66 7.00 25.02 -2.50
C ALA A 66 6.77 24.59 -3.96
N LYS A 67 7.16 25.45 -4.91
CA LYS A 67 7.08 25.12 -6.34
C LYS A 67 8.19 24.12 -6.69
N GLY A 68 7.80 22.89 -7.01
CA GLY A 68 8.72 21.80 -7.34
C GLY A 68 8.78 20.75 -6.24
N HIS A 69 9.44 19.65 -6.53
CA HIS A 69 9.60 18.53 -5.61
C HIS A 69 10.99 18.60 -4.98
N ASP A 70 11.07 18.41 -3.66
CA ASP A 70 12.33 18.24 -2.95
C ASP A 70 12.56 16.74 -2.73
N CYS A 71 13.59 16.20 -3.37
CA CYS A 71 13.89 14.77 -3.30
C CYS A 71 14.20 14.31 -1.88
N VAL A 72 14.78 15.17 -1.05
CA VAL A 72 15.08 14.83 0.35
C VAL A 72 13.79 14.75 1.15
N GLU A 73 12.89 15.72 0.97
CA GLU A 73 11.57 15.72 1.61
C GLU A 73 10.76 14.47 1.22
N ASP A 74 10.71 14.16 -0.08
CA ASP A 74 9.98 13.01 -0.62
C ASP A 74 10.54 11.69 -0.09
N THR A 75 11.87 11.56 -0.02
CA THR A 75 12.55 10.37 0.51
C THR A 75 12.27 10.19 2.01
N LEU A 76 12.30 11.28 2.78
CA LEU A 76 12.01 11.23 4.21
C LEU A 76 10.54 10.89 4.48
N ALA A 77 9.61 11.48 3.73
CA ALA A 77 8.18 11.19 3.84
C ALA A 77 7.90 9.72 3.51
N THR A 78 8.51 9.19 2.46
CA THR A 78 8.38 7.78 2.08
C THR A 78 8.92 6.85 3.18
N ARG A 79 10.11 7.12 3.71
CA ARG A 79 10.68 6.36 4.82
C ARG A 79 9.72 6.35 6.03
N ASP A 80 9.19 7.51 6.37
CA ASP A 80 8.32 7.66 7.53
C ASP A 80 6.98 6.93 7.32
N LEU A 81 6.44 6.90 6.10
CA LEU A 81 5.27 6.08 5.75
C LEU A 81 5.54 4.59 5.97
N VAL A 82 6.69 4.08 5.50
CA VAL A 82 7.06 2.66 5.73
C VAL A 82 7.18 2.35 7.22
N LEU A 83 7.78 3.26 8.00
CA LEU A 83 7.88 3.09 9.45
C LEU A 83 6.50 3.09 10.11
N ALA A 84 5.57 3.95 9.67
CA ALA A 84 4.20 3.96 10.17
C ALA A 84 3.49 2.64 9.89
N CYS A 85 3.67 2.06 8.69
CA CYS A 85 3.13 0.73 8.35
C CYS A 85 3.71 -0.37 9.26
N ILE A 86 5.02 -0.34 9.53
CA ILE A 86 5.67 -1.35 10.39
C ILE A 86 5.21 -1.26 11.84
N ARG A 87 4.92 -0.04 12.31
CA ARG A 87 4.52 0.22 13.70
C ARG A 87 3.01 0.18 13.92
N ASP A 88 2.24 0.01 12.84
CA ASP A 88 0.77 0.12 12.84
C ASP A 88 0.27 1.47 13.39
N GLU A 89 0.97 2.56 13.04
CA GLU A 89 0.66 3.91 13.51
C GLU A 89 -0.28 4.60 12.52
N GLY A 90 -1.59 4.53 12.77
CA GLY A 90 -2.63 5.27 12.01
C GLY A 90 -2.90 4.75 10.60
N VAL A 91 -2.21 3.69 10.18
CA VAL A 91 -2.33 3.11 8.83
C VAL A 91 -3.60 2.26 8.69
N GLY A 92 -3.95 1.48 9.72
CA GLY A 92 -5.20 0.70 9.72
C GLY A 92 -6.45 1.58 9.64
N GLU A 93 -6.54 2.61 10.50
CA GLU A 93 -7.66 3.56 10.49
C GLU A 93 -7.79 4.29 9.15
N TRP A 94 -6.66 4.71 8.56
CA TRP A 94 -6.63 5.32 7.23
C TRP A 94 -7.14 4.34 6.17
N ALA A 95 -6.67 3.10 6.18
CA ALA A 95 -7.02 2.10 5.18
C ALA A 95 -8.50 1.70 5.24
N GLU A 96 -9.05 1.52 6.45
CA GLU A 96 -10.47 1.27 6.66
C GLU A 96 -11.33 2.44 6.16
N GLY A 97 -10.89 3.68 6.41
CA GLY A 97 -11.56 4.87 5.90
C GLY A 97 -11.64 4.90 4.37
N GLU A 98 -10.51 4.63 3.70
CA GLU A 98 -10.45 4.59 2.23
C GLU A 98 -11.28 3.43 1.65
N ALA A 99 -11.27 2.26 2.28
CA ALA A 99 -12.06 1.09 1.87
C ALA A 99 -13.57 1.33 2.07
N SER A 100 -13.96 1.96 3.18
CA SER A 100 -15.36 2.28 3.48
C SER A 100 -15.94 3.27 2.46
N CYS A 101 -15.17 4.29 2.06
CA CYS A 101 -15.57 5.24 1.01
C CYS A 101 -15.75 4.59 -0.38
N ALA A 102 -15.18 3.41 -0.63
CA ALA A 102 -15.34 2.68 -1.88
C ALA A 102 -16.67 1.92 -2.01
N GLY A 103 -17.39 1.74 -0.90
CA GLY A 103 -18.68 1.05 -0.87
C GLY A 103 -18.57 -0.44 -0.51
N ASN A 104 -18.90 -0.73 0.76
CA ASN A 104 -19.45 -1.97 1.29
C ASN A 104 -18.59 -3.25 1.23
N PHE A 105 -17.54 -3.35 2.04
CA PHE A 105 -17.04 -4.63 2.58
C PHE A 105 -16.61 -4.44 4.04
N PRO A 106 -16.85 -5.42 4.94
CA PRO A 106 -16.51 -5.31 6.36
C PRO A 106 -14.99 -5.21 6.56
N PRO A 107 -14.55 -4.51 7.62
CA PRO A 107 -13.14 -4.43 7.96
C PRO A 107 -12.63 -5.84 8.26
N THR A 108 -11.66 -6.32 7.50
CA THR A 108 -10.88 -7.48 7.92
C THR A 108 -9.97 -7.00 9.03
N SER A 109 -10.40 -7.14 10.28
CA SER A 109 -9.51 -7.03 11.43
C SER A 109 -8.35 -8.00 11.20
N TRP A 110 -7.13 -7.45 11.14
CA TRP A 110 -5.91 -8.26 11.17
C TRP A 110 -5.73 -8.78 12.61
N GLY A 111 -6.58 -9.73 12.97
CA GLY A 111 -6.71 -10.28 14.30
C GLY A 111 -8.06 -11.00 14.42
N ASP A 112 -7.96 -12.32 14.54
CA ASP A 112 -8.94 -13.24 15.15
C ASP A 112 -9.89 -14.10 14.29
N GLU A 113 -10.01 -13.96 12.96
CA GLU A 113 -10.91 -14.85 12.16
C GLU A 113 -10.35 -15.32 10.80
N GLN A 114 -9.19 -15.99 10.79
CA GLN A 114 -8.63 -16.63 9.57
C GLN A 114 -8.65 -18.17 9.58
N ASP A 115 -9.61 -18.81 10.26
CA ASP A 115 -9.68 -20.29 10.31
C ASP A 115 -10.92 -20.91 9.62
N GLU A 116 -11.83 -20.12 9.02
CA GLU A 116 -13.05 -20.66 8.36
C GLU A 116 -13.19 -20.38 6.85
N MET A 117 -12.14 -19.91 6.16
CA MET A 117 -12.24 -19.56 4.73
C MET A 117 -11.61 -20.57 3.75
N TRP A 118 -11.25 -21.78 4.21
CA TRP A 118 -10.72 -22.85 3.35
C TRP A 118 -11.56 -24.13 3.29
N ASP A 119 -12.71 -24.20 3.96
CA ASP A 119 -13.65 -25.32 3.80
C ASP A 119 -14.61 -25.07 2.62
N LEU A 120 -14.04 -24.97 1.42
CA LEU A 120 -14.82 -25.16 0.20
C LEU A 120 -15.11 -26.67 0.05
N ASP A 121 -16.33 -27.07 0.40
CA ASP A 121 -16.85 -28.41 0.11
C ASP A 121 -16.70 -28.69 -1.39
N SER A 122 -15.90 -29.72 -1.71
CA SER A 122 -15.54 -30.14 -3.06
C SER A 122 -16.72 -30.68 -3.90
N ASN A 123 -17.97 -30.44 -3.50
CA ASN A 123 -19.15 -30.98 -4.18
C ASN A 123 -19.96 -29.97 -5.01
N ASP A 124 -19.62 -28.67 -5.04
CA ASP A 124 -20.43 -27.67 -5.76
C ASP A 124 -19.93 -27.36 -7.19
N VAL A 125 -19.56 -28.41 -7.95
CA VAL A 125 -19.17 -28.30 -9.38
C VAL A 125 -20.32 -28.53 -10.37
N ASN A 126 -21.58 -28.62 -9.92
CA ASN A 126 -22.71 -28.93 -10.81
C ASN A 126 -23.81 -27.87 -10.90
N SER A 127 -23.64 -26.66 -10.35
CA SER A 127 -24.68 -25.61 -10.43
C SER A 127 -24.55 -24.63 -11.62
N TRP A 128 -23.64 -24.87 -12.56
CA TRP A 128 -23.44 -23.99 -13.74
C TRP A 128 -23.50 -24.73 -15.09
N LEU A 129 -24.42 -25.69 -15.21
CA LEU A 129 -24.88 -26.25 -16.49
C LEU A 129 -26.41 -26.24 -16.58
#